data_AF-A0A7J9HA02-F1
#
_entry.id   AF-A0A7J9HA02-F1
#
_cell.length_a   1.000
_cell.length_b   1.000
_cell.length_c   1.000
_cell.angle_alpha   90.00
_cell.angle_beta   90.00
_cell.angle_gamma   90.00
#
_symmetry.space_group_name_H-M   'P 1'
#
loop_
_entity.id
_entity.type
_entity.pdbx_description
1 polymer ?
#
loop_
_entity_poly.entity_id
_entity_poly.type
_entity_poly.pdbx_seq_one_letter_code
_entity_poly.pdbx_strand_id
1 'polypeptide(L)'
;MEDSSPKEDDPGVLKLLEALKQASHELQAHPTYKSVQSNSSPIKALLEFETESDSIISKDPHLSTLSRHLAELKILVETLERNRGYGLRSFLTRRVSTHSISRVAGSIESEVQALMDRGSIDSLINALKDPWKDEDELARLLSQFEVRVLQGFNPELQDSVLKSKAFSVLQTVLCDPNCSKQTREKAAFCVAALIRFNKDVFVGQVNMGDTIQALLEMKSAHSVKVLCELIKFIKSPFVDEILCNGELPKILTLLESKDLSMKVVVFDCILEIGYFGRKEAVEAMLNGGLIEKLVELQRSEFGGDLIGKGKYGNENEESEGQKREKKFLENHPFASCVARFAVQLEVGEGLRKREKRAFKAEILEKVREASVNDAEAATIIAEVLWGSSP
;
A
#
# COMPACT_ATOMS: atom_id res chain seq x y z
N MET A 1 27.27 -24.26 32.34
CA MET A 1 27.36 -22.95 31.68
C MET A 1 25.97 -22.69 31.16
N GLU A 2 25.30 -21.74 31.82
CA GLU A 2 23.98 -21.24 31.45
C GLU A 2 24.04 -20.67 30.04
N ASP A 3 23.08 -21.06 29.20
CA ASP A 3 22.79 -20.31 27.98
C ASP A 3 21.32 -19.89 28.05
N SER A 4 21.17 -18.58 28.13
CA SER A 4 19.94 -17.84 28.36
C SER A 4 19.09 -17.81 27.09
N SER A 5 18.04 -18.62 27.06
CA SER A 5 16.96 -18.46 26.08
C SER A 5 16.25 -17.11 26.30
N PRO A 6 16.04 -16.28 25.27
CA PRO A 6 15.20 -15.11 25.40
C PRO A 6 13.76 -15.60 25.60
N LYS A 7 13.15 -15.18 26.71
CA LYS A 7 11.78 -15.54 27.07
C LYS A 7 10.81 -14.96 26.05
N GLU A 8 9.83 -15.79 25.74
CA GLU A 8 8.60 -15.57 24.98
C GLU A 8 8.07 -14.13 25.10
N ASP A 9 7.67 -13.57 23.96
CA ASP A 9 6.89 -12.35 23.86
C ASP A 9 5.67 -12.43 24.78
N ASP A 10 5.71 -11.72 25.90
CA ASP A 10 4.70 -11.81 26.96
C ASP A 10 3.39 -11.13 26.48
N PRO A 11 2.30 -11.88 26.20
CA PRO A 11 1.05 -11.32 25.69
C PRO A 11 0.38 -10.35 26.66
N GLY A 12 0.87 -10.26 27.91
CA GLY A 12 0.53 -9.20 28.84
C GLY A 12 1.04 -7.83 28.41
N VAL A 13 2.27 -7.74 27.89
CA VAL A 13 2.93 -6.46 27.58
C VAL A 13 2.26 -5.76 26.39
N LEU A 14 1.86 -6.48 25.35
CA LEU A 14 1.14 -5.88 24.21
C LEU A 14 -0.24 -5.34 24.61
N LYS A 15 -0.99 -6.10 25.42
CA LYS A 15 -2.28 -5.64 25.96
C LYS A 15 -2.12 -4.39 26.85
N LEU A 16 -1.04 -4.34 27.61
CA LEU A 16 -0.70 -3.18 28.42
C LEU A 16 -0.37 -1.95 27.56
N LEU A 17 0.41 -2.13 26.49
CA LEU A 17 0.72 -1.05 25.54
C LEU A 17 -0.54 -0.57 24.79
N GLU A 18 -1.45 -1.47 24.39
CA GLU A 18 -2.73 -1.08 23.78
C GLU A 18 -3.60 -0.26 24.74
N ALA A 19 -3.70 -0.67 26.00
CA ALA A 19 -4.43 0.07 27.03
C ALA A 19 -3.80 1.47 27.27
N LEU A 20 -2.48 1.54 27.28
CA LEU A 20 -1.73 2.79 27.45
C LEU A 20 -1.95 3.74 26.25
N LYS A 21 -1.91 3.20 25.03
CA LYS A 21 -2.21 3.95 23.81
C LYS A 21 -3.62 4.54 23.85
N GLN A 22 -4.62 3.72 24.21
CA GLN A 22 -6.02 4.15 24.28
C GLN A 22 -6.23 5.23 25.36
N ALA A 23 -5.66 5.05 26.55
CA ALA A 23 -5.73 6.03 27.62
C ALA A 23 -5.06 7.36 27.22
N SER A 24 -3.95 7.29 26.50
CA SER A 24 -3.24 8.47 26.02
C SER A 24 -4.02 9.23 24.94
N HIS A 25 -4.60 8.49 23.98
CA HIS A 25 -5.47 9.06 22.93
C HIS A 25 -6.70 9.76 23.52
N GLU A 26 -7.37 9.13 24.50
CA GLU A 26 -8.49 9.73 25.21
C GLU A 26 -8.12 11.01 25.95
N LEU A 27 -6.93 11.03 26.56
CA LEU A 27 -6.39 12.20 27.24
C LEU A 27 -6.02 13.33 26.26
N GLN A 28 -5.53 12.99 25.07
CA GLN A 28 -5.24 13.95 24.01
C GLN A 28 -6.52 14.61 23.49
N ALA A 29 -7.55 13.81 23.19
CA ALA A 29 -8.83 14.27 22.64
C ALA A 29 -9.66 15.05 23.67
N HIS A 30 -9.62 14.64 24.93
CA HIS A 30 -10.37 15.25 26.02
C HIS A 30 -9.45 15.55 27.21
N PRO A 31 -8.61 16.58 27.14
CA PRO A 31 -7.70 16.94 28.24
C PRO A 31 -8.45 17.58 29.43
N THR A 32 -9.79 17.49 29.42
CA THR A 32 -10.67 18.09 30.41
C THR A 32 -10.58 17.32 31.71
N TYR A 33 -9.96 17.96 32.70
CA TYR A 33 -9.93 17.53 34.09
C TYR A 33 -11.35 17.59 34.69
N LYS A 34 -12.22 16.61 34.39
CA LYS A 34 -13.33 16.24 35.27
C LYS A 34 -12.72 15.43 36.40
N SER A 35 -13.08 15.80 37.63
CA SER A 35 -12.37 15.45 38.87
C SER A 35 -11.78 14.04 38.90
N VAL A 36 -10.58 13.94 39.48
CA VAL A 36 -9.89 12.71 39.93
C VAL A 36 -10.75 11.81 40.85
N GLN A 37 -12.00 12.19 41.14
CA GLN A 37 -13.00 11.37 41.83
C GLN A 37 -13.81 10.45 40.91
N SER A 38 -13.68 10.57 39.58
CA SER A 38 -14.20 9.52 38.69
C SER A 38 -13.19 8.39 38.63
N ASN A 39 -13.59 7.19 39.07
CA ASN A 39 -12.76 5.97 39.12
C ASN A 39 -12.28 5.46 37.73
N SER A 40 -12.37 6.28 36.69
CA SER A 40 -12.15 5.94 35.28
C SER A 40 -11.46 7.07 34.50
N SER A 41 -10.67 7.94 35.15
CA SER A 41 -9.97 9.00 34.41
C SER A 41 -8.74 8.42 33.68
N PRO A 42 -8.54 8.71 32.38
CA PRO A 42 -7.36 8.26 31.63
C PRO A 42 -6.03 8.64 32.29
N ILE A 43 -6.01 9.78 32.99
CA ILE A 43 -4.85 10.25 33.77
C ILE A 43 -4.47 9.25 34.89
N LYS A 44 -5.47 8.67 35.57
CA LYS A 44 -5.23 7.72 36.67
C LYS A 44 -4.66 6.40 36.14
N ALA A 45 -5.16 5.91 35.01
CA ALA A 45 -4.65 4.72 34.35
C ALA A 45 -3.18 4.88 33.91
N LEU A 46 -2.83 6.04 33.33
CA LEU A 46 -1.44 6.34 32.92
C LEU A 46 -0.49 6.42 34.14
N LEU A 47 -0.95 6.96 35.27
CA LEU A 47 -0.14 7.10 36.49
C LEU A 47 -0.01 5.80 37.28
N GLU A 48 -1.05 4.96 37.33
CA GLU A 48 -0.97 3.61 37.90
C GLU A 48 0.00 2.74 37.09
N PHE A 49 0.04 2.94 35.77
CA PHE A 49 0.99 2.25 34.91
C PHE A 49 2.45 2.60 35.23
N GLU A 50 2.81 3.87 35.43
CA GLU A 50 4.17 4.27 35.85
C GLU A 50 4.64 3.44 37.07
N THR A 51 3.77 3.32 38.08
CA THR A 51 4.10 2.61 39.32
C THR A 51 4.21 1.09 39.19
N GLU A 52 3.46 0.45 38.30
CA GLU A 52 3.55 -1.00 38.06
C GLU A 52 4.70 -1.37 37.12
N SER A 53 5.02 -0.47 36.19
CA SER A 53 5.93 -0.75 35.09
C SER A 53 7.38 -0.30 35.34
N ASP A 54 7.69 0.41 36.42
CA ASP A 54 9.06 0.81 36.82
C ASP A 54 10.07 -0.37 36.83
N SER A 55 9.62 -1.59 37.13
CA SER A 55 10.46 -2.80 37.12
C SER A 55 10.73 -3.39 35.72
N ILE A 56 9.86 -3.10 34.75
CA ILE A 56 9.91 -3.58 33.36
C ILE A 56 10.53 -2.51 32.45
N ILE A 57 10.16 -1.24 32.67
CA ILE A 57 10.58 -0.05 31.93
C ILE A 57 12.05 0.31 32.18
N SER A 58 12.56 0.11 33.40
CA SER A 58 13.94 0.48 33.73
C SER A 58 15.03 -0.39 33.07
N LYS A 59 14.66 -1.53 32.47
CA LYS A 59 15.59 -2.48 31.85
C LYS A 59 15.77 -2.30 30.35
N ASP A 60 14.80 -1.69 29.67
CA ASP A 60 14.84 -1.49 28.22
C ASP A 60 15.25 -0.02 27.90
N PRO A 61 16.37 0.20 27.19
CA PRO A 61 16.76 1.53 26.73
C PRO A 61 15.64 2.29 26.00
N HIS A 62 14.76 1.58 25.29
CA HIS A 62 13.65 2.14 24.53
C HIS A 62 12.48 2.61 25.41
N LEU A 63 12.34 2.08 26.62
CA LEU A 63 11.28 2.47 27.56
C LEU A 63 11.66 3.69 28.42
N SER A 64 12.92 4.11 28.40
CA SER A 64 13.40 5.30 29.14
C SER A 64 12.73 6.60 28.69
N THR A 65 12.47 6.75 27.39
CA THR A 65 11.75 7.91 26.82
C THR A 65 10.30 7.94 27.29
N LEU A 66 9.65 6.76 27.30
CA LEU A 66 8.28 6.60 27.78
C LEU A 66 8.18 6.94 29.29
N SER A 67 9.12 6.43 30.09
CA SER A 67 9.24 6.75 31.52
C SER A 67 9.34 8.27 31.75
N ARG A 68 10.19 8.95 30.97
CA ARG A 68 10.34 10.40 31.05
C ARG A 68 9.03 11.13 30.75
N HIS A 69 8.29 10.69 29.73
CA HIS A 69 6.99 11.31 29.39
C HIS A 69 5.92 11.04 30.46
N LEU A 70 5.91 9.85 31.08
CA LEU A 70 5.02 9.53 32.20
C LEU A 70 5.34 10.38 33.45
N ALA A 71 6.61 10.54 33.78
CA ALA A 71 7.05 11.41 34.86
C ALA A 71 6.71 12.89 34.59
N GLU A 72 6.88 13.36 33.34
CA GLU A 72 6.47 14.71 32.93
C GLU A 72 4.95 14.90 33.05
N LEU A 73 4.16 13.90 32.64
CA LEU A 73 2.71 13.92 32.80
C LEU A 73 2.31 14.04 34.27
N LYS A 74 2.95 13.28 35.17
CA LYS A 74 2.72 13.34 36.62
C LYS A 74 2.97 14.73 37.19
N ILE A 75 4.10 15.34 36.85
CA ILE A 75 4.45 16.70 37.28
C ILE A 75 3.41 17.72 36.79
N LEU A 76 2.95 17.60 35.55
CA LEU A 76 1.93 18.48 34.97
C LEU A 76 0.56 18.33 35.66
N VAL A 77 0.17 17.10 36.00
CA VAL A 77 -1.07 16.80 36.72
C VAL A 77 -1.01 17.36 38.14
N GLU A 78 0.08 17.14 38.88
CA GLU A 78 0.27 17.72 40.21
C GLU A 78 0.26 19.26 40.19
N THR A 79 0.87 19.86 39.17
CA THR A 79 0.89 21.32 39.00
C THR A 79 -0.51 21.86 38.73
N LEU A 80 -1.32 21.15 37.96
CA LEU A 80 -2.71 21.50 37.68
C LEU A 80 -3.59 21.34 38.94
N GLU A 81 -3.31 20.36 39.79
CA GLU A 81 -3.98 20.17 41.08
C GLU A 81 -3.69 21.26 42.10
N ARG A 82 -2.41 21.67 42.22
CA ARG A 82 -2.01 22.76 43.13
C ARG A 82 -2.61 24.12 42.74
N ASN A 83 -2.98 24.30 41.47
CA ASN A 83 -3.46 25.58 40.93
C ASN A 83 -5.00 25.68 40.75
N ARG A 84 -5.79 24.93 41.55
CA ARG A 84 -7.27 24.92 41.51
C ARG A 84 -7.99 26.22 41.94
N GLY A 85 -7.27 27.29 42.24
CA GLY A 85 -7.86 28.56 42.70
C GLY A 85 -8.71 29.28 41.65
N TYR A 86 -9.54 30.23 42.08
CA TYR A 86 -10.37 31.08 41.20
C TYR A 86 -9.68 32.43 40.94
N GLY A 87 -8.75 32.49 40.00
CA GLY A 87 -8.05 33.71 39.62
C GLY A 87 -7.62 33.69 38.14
N LEU A 88 -7.37 34.86 37.55
CA LEU A 88 -6.92 34.96 36.15
C LEU A 88 -5.60 34.18 35.92
N ARG A 89 -4.69 34.21 36.90
CA ARG A 89 -3.43 33.46 36.89
C ARG A 89 -3.67 31.95 36.90
N SER A 90 -4.61 31.44 37.69
CA SER A 90 -4.94 30.01 37.71
C SER A 90 -5.69 29.58 36.45
N PHE A 91 -6.51 30.44 35.86
CA PHE A 91 -7.17 30.16 34.57
C PHE A 91 -6.16 29.99 33.42
N LEU A 92 -5.21 30.92 33.29
CA LEU A 92 -4.14 30.81 32.28
C LEU A 92 -3.26 29.58 32.53
N THR A 93 -2.86 29.35 33.78
CA THR A 93 -2.06 28.17 34.17
C THR A 93 -2.79 26.87 33.85
N ARG A 94 -4.11 26.80 34.06
CA ARG A 94 -4.93 25.64 33.73
C ARG A 94 -4.96 25.38 32.22
N ARG A 95 -5.17 26.40 31.39
CA ARG A 95 -5.17 26.22 29.92
C ARG A 95 -3.80 25.77 29.40
N VAL A 96 -2.72 26.39 29.87
CA VAL A 96 -1.35 26.01 29.48
C VAL A 96 -1.03 24.59 29.91
N SER A 97 -1.41 24.22 31.14
CA SER A 97 -1.20 22.87 31.66
C SER A 97 -2.05 21.84 30.92
N THR A 98 -3.32 22.12 30.61
CA THR A 98 -4.19 21.27 29.79
C THR A 98 -3.63 21.04 28.39
N HIS A 99 -3.12 22.08 27.75
CA HIS A 99 -2.46 21.95 26.45
C HIS A 99 -1.16 21.13 26.54
N SER A 100 -0.37 21.36 27.59
CA SER A 100 0.87 20.61 27.84
C SER A 100 0.59 19.13 28.11
N ILE A 101 -0.46 18.81 28.86
CA ILE A 101 -0.93 17.43 29.11
C ILE A 101 -1.34 16.77 27.80
N SER A 102 -2.14 17.43 26.96
CA SER A 102 -2.51 16.91 25.64
C SER A 102 -1.29 16.65 24.76
N ARG A 103 -0.28 17.53 24.80
CA ARG A 103 0.99 17.36 24.08
C ARG A 103 1.81 16.17 24.59
N VAL A 104 1.95 16.03 25.91
CA VAL A 104 2.67 14.91 26.52
C VAL A 104 1.93 13.60 26.26
N ALA A 105 0.59 13.58 26.32
CA ALA A 105 -0.22 12.45 25.95
C ALA A 105 0.00 12.04 24.47
N GLY A 106 0.04 12.98 23.53
CA GLY A 106 0.40 12.68 22.14
C GLY A 106 1.82 12.11 22.00
N SER A 107 2.76 12.53 22.85
CA SER A 107 4.13 12.02 22.87
C SER A 107 4.22 10.60 23.48
N ILE A 108 3.40 10.30 24.48
CA ILE A 108 3.24 8.95 25.05
C ILE A 108 2.63 8.03 23.99
N GLU A 109 1.55 8.45 23.33
CA GLU A 109 0.86 7.62 22.33
C GLU A 109 1.78 7.24 21.15
N SER A 110 2.56 8.20 20.65
CA SER A 110 3.52 7.96 19.57
C SER A 110 4.66 7.03 19.99
N GLU A 111 5.23 7.19 21.20
CA GLU A 111 6.26 6.29 21.71
C GLU A 111 5.72 4.86 21.89
N VAL A 112 4.52 4.73 22.43
CA VAL A 112 3.84 3.43 22.60
C VAL A 112 3.61 2.76 21.26
N GLN A 113 3.16 3.50 20.25
CA GLN A 113 3.00 2.95 18.89
C GLN A 113 4.34 2.51 18.31
N ALA A 114 5.41 3.28 18.50
CA ALA A 114 6.74 2.91 18.01
C ALA A 114 7.26 1.62 18.68
N LEU A 115 6.97 1.41 19.97
CA LEU A 115 7.31 0.17 20.68
C LEU A 115 6.50 -1.02 20.18
N MET A 116 5.20 -0.85 19.98
CA MET A 116 4.34 -1.89 19.38
C MET A 116 4.82 -2.24 17.96
N ASP A 117 5.18 -1.24 17.16
CA ASP A 117 5.68 -1.43 15.80
C ASP A 117 6.99 -2.24 15.82
N ARG A 118 7.94 -1.89 16.69
CA ARG A 118 9.19 -2.66 16.86
C ARG A 118 8.92 -4.12 17.23
N GLY A 119 8.10 -4.36 18.25
CA GLY A 119 7.76 -5.72 18.68
C GLY A 119 7.07 -6.53 17.57
N SER A 120 6.17 -5.90 16.81
CA SER A 120 5.50 -6.54 15.67
C SER A 120 6.47 -6.89 14.53
N ILE A 121 7.43 -6.00 14.24
CA ILE A 121 8.46 -6.24 13.23
C ILE A 121 9.39 -7.36 13.67
N ASP A 122 9.84 -7.36 14.92
CA ASP A 122 10.74 -8.39 15.43
C ASP A 122 10.05 -9.77 15.42
N SER A 123 8.78 -9.83 15.81
CA SER A 123 7.95 -11.03 15.72
C SER A 123 7.84 -11.53 14.28
N LEU A 124 7.55 -10.62 13.33
CA LEU A 124 7.47 -10.93 11.90
C LEU A 124 8.81 -11.45 11.37
N ILE A 125 9.92 -10.79 11.70
CA ILE A 125 11.24 -11.17 11.20
C ILE A 125 11.68 -12.52 11.75
N ASN A 126 11.35 -12.82 13.00
CA ASN A 126 11.61 -14.14 13.56
C ASN A 126 10.75 -15.22 12.89
N ALA A 127 9.47 -14.96 12.60
CA ALA A 127 8.63 -15.88 11.84
C ALA A 127 9.13 -16.08 10.39
N LEU A 128 9.63 -15.04 9.74
CA LEU A 128 10.17 -15.10 8.36
C LEU A 128 11.49 -15.88 8.25
N LYS A 129 12.24 -16.06 9.35
CA LYS A 129 13.46 -16.90 9.34
C LYS A 129 13.15 -18.39 9.22
N ASP A 130 12.03 -18.82 9.79
CA ASP A 130 11.56 -20.21 9.77
C ASP A 130 10.10 -20.30 9.25
N PRO A 131 9.86 -19.96 7.97
CA PRO A 131 8.51 -19.76 7.43
C PRO A 131 7.66 -21.05 7.38
N TRP A 132 8.27 -22.21 7.60
CA TRP A 132 7.64 -23.55 7.58
C TRP A 132 6.96 -23.92 8.90
N LYS A 133 7.26 -23.21 9.98
CA LYS A 133 6.89 -23.63 11.33
C LYS A 133 5.42 -23.38 11.64
N ASP A 134 4.92 -22.22 11.22
CA ASP A 134 3.53 -21.80 11.40
C ASP A 134 3.12 -20.81 10.28
N GLU A 135 2.56 -21.37 9.21
CA GLU A 135 2.20 -20.60 8.01
C GLU A 135 1.01 -19.67 8.26
N ASP A 136 0.04 -20.10 9.06
CA ASP A 136 -1.15 -19.31 9.39
C ASP A 136 -0.78 -18.09 10.24
N GLU A 137 0.09 -18.28 11.23
CA GLU A 137 0.63 -17.19 12.04
C GLU A 137 1.46 -16.23 11.19
N LEU A 138 2.33 -16.74 10.31
CA LEU A 138 3.12 -15.90 9.42
C LEU A 138 2.23 -15.08 8.48
N ALA A 139 1.20 -15.68 7.90
CA ALA A 139 0.24 -14.99 7.04
C ALA A 139 -0.52 -13.88 7.81
N ARG A 140 -0.83 -14.11 9.09
CA ARG A 140 -1.43 -13.11 9.98
C ARG A 140 -0.47 -11.96 10.25
N LEU A 141 0.78 -12.24 10.61
CA LEU A 141 1.80 -11.21 10.88
C LEU A 141 2.10 -10.36 9.63
N LEU A 142 2.22 -10.99 8.46
CA LEU A 142 2.39 -10.28 7.19
C LEU A 142 1.20 -9.34 6.91
N SER A 143 -0.02 -9.83 7.11
CA SER A 143 -1.23 -9.01 6.89
C SER A 143 -1.33 -7.85 7.89
N GLN A 144 -0.97 -8.05 9.16
CA GLN A 144 -0.93 -6.99 10.16
C GLN A 144 0.12 -5.93 9.81
N PHE A 145 1.30 -6.36 9.38
CA PHE A 145 2.37 -5.46 8.96
C PHE A 145 1.99 -4.67 7.71
N GLU A 146 1.39 -5.32 6.70
CA GLU A 146 0.85 -4.64 5.51
C GLU A 146 -0.14 -3.54 5.91
N VAL A 147 -1.14 -3.87 6.74
CA VAL A 147 -2.14 -2.91 7.23
C VAL A 147 -1.46 -1.76 7.97
N ARG A 148 -0.48 -2.05 8.83
CA ARG A 148 0.24 -1.03 9.60
C ARG A 148 1.01 -0.07 8.69
N VAL A 149 1.69 -0.56 7.66
CA VAL A 149 2.43 0.27 6.70
C VAL A 149 1.48 1.14 5.85
N LEU A 150 0.30 0.60 5.49
CA LEU A 150 -0.70 1.32 4.70
C LEU A 150 -1.40 2.46 5.47
N GLN A 151 -1.30 2.53 6.79
CA GLN A 151 -1.87 3.63 7.60
C GLN A 151 -1.21 4.98 7.35
N GLY A 152 -0.05 5.01 6.70
CA GLY A 152 0.65 6.24 6.29
C GLY A 152 2.04 6.35 6.89
N PHE A 153 2.77 7.35 6.40
CA PHE A 153 4.18 7.55 6.73
C PHE A 153 4.41 7.80 8.22
N ASN A 154 5.36 7.07 8.80
CA ASN A 154 5.81 7.24 10.18
C ASN A 154 7.34 7.04 10.27
N PRO A 155 8.12 8.04 10.72
CA PRO A 155 9.58 7.97 10.71
C PRO A 155 10.13 6.92 11.67
N GLU A 156 9.49 6.67 12.81
CA GLU A 156 9.91 5.65 13.79
C GLU A 156 9.73 4.22 13.25
N LEU A 157 8.64 3.97 12.52
CA LEU A 157 8.37 2.72 11.82
C LEU A 157 9.41 2.51 10.72
N GLN A 158 9.72 3.56 9.95
CA GLN A 158 10.76 3.48 8.92
C GLN A 158 12.11 3.09 9.53
N ASP A 159 12.53 3.78 10.59
CA ASP A 159 13.77 3.48 11.30
C ASP A 159 13.81 2.04 11.81
N SER A 160 12.69 1.55 12.34
CA SER A 160 12.56 0.17 12.83
C SER A 160 12.64 -0.86 11.70
N VAL A 161 11.99 -0.62 10.55
CA VAL A 161 12.07 -1.46 9.35
C VAL A 161 13.50 -1.50 8.78
N LEU A 162 14.20 -0.37 8.78
CA LEU A 162 15.57 -0.28 8.28
C LEU A 162 16.56 -1.00 9.20
N LYS A 163 16.46 -0.80 10.52
CA LYS A 163 17.33 -1.45 11.52
C LYS A 163 17.19 -2.97 11.52
N SER A 164 15.96 -3.46 11.40
CA SER A 164 15.65 -4.90 11.33
C SER A 164 15.95 -5.51 9.95
N LYS A 165 16.29 -4.69 8.94
CA LYS A 165 16.43 -5.09 7.53
C LYS A 165 15.19 -5.80 6.98
N ALA A 166 14.00 -5.45 7.48
CA ALA A 166 12.78 -6.17 7.18
C ALA A 166 12.45 -6.24 5.69
N PHE A 167 12.77 -5.19 4.93
CA PHE A 167 12.60 -5.18 3.47
C PHE A 167 13.37 -6.33 2.79
N SER A 168 14.64 -6.53 3.13
CA SER A 168 15.48 -7.57 2.53
C SER A 168 15.01 -8.99 2.87
N VAL A 169 14.51 -9.19 4.09
CA VAL A 169 13.97 -10.47 4.54
C VAL A 169 12.66 -10.78 3.80
N LEU A 170 11.77 -9.79 3.69
CA LEU A 170 10.53 -9.92 2.91
C LEU A 170 10.80 -10.23 1.44
N GLN A 171 11.77 -9.55 0.83
CA GLN A 171 12.14 -9.82 -0.56
C GLN A 171 12.75 -11.22 -0.73
N THR A 172 13.53 -11.70 0.24
CA THR A 172 14.07 -13.06 0.20
C THR A 172 12.95 -14.10 0.21
N VAL A 173 11.97 -13.95 1.12
CA VAL A 173 10.81 -14.85 1.21
C VAL A 173 9.94 -14.78 -0.04
N LEU A 174 9.73 -13.58 -0.61
CA LEU A 174 9.03 -13.39 -1.88
C LEU A 174 9.69 -14.17 -3.03
N CYS A 175 11.02 -14.12 -3.11
CA CYS A 175 11.80 -14.71 -4.19
C CYS A 175 12.13 -16.19 -3.95
N ASP A 176 11.91 -16.73 -2.74
CA ASP A 176 12.19 -18.14 -2.44
C ASP A 176 11.11 -19.06 -3.02
N PRO A 177 11.43 -19.90 -4.03
CA PRO A 177 10.45 -20.80 -4.63
C PRO A 177 10.00 -21.92 -3.69
N ASN A 178 10.75 -22.19 -2.62
CA ASN A 178 10.34 -23.19 -1.64
C ASN A 178 9.15 -22.68 -0.81
N CYS A 179 9.07 -21.36 -0.57
CA CYS A 179 8.00 -20.78 0.24
C CYS A 179 6.64 -20.97 -0.44
N SER A 180 5.60 -21.11 0.37
CA SER A 180 4.25 -21.28 -0.15
C SER A 180 3.83 -20.07 -0.98
N LYS A 181 2.99 -20.31 -1.99
CA LYS A 181 2.47 -19.25 -2.87
C LYS A 181 1.78 -18.13 -2.07
N GLN A 182 0.99 -18.49 -1.06
CA GLN A 182 0.27 -17.52 -0.21
C GLN A 182 1.24 -16.63 0.59
N THR A 183 2.28 -17.23 1.19
CA THR A 183 3.30 -16.50 1.95
C THR A 183 4.06 -15.54 1.04
N ARG A 184 4.46 -16.01 -0.14
CA ARG A 184 5.14 -15.19 -1.16
C ARG A 184 4.28 -14.01 -1.60
N GLU A 185 2.99 -14.25 -1.89
CA GLU A 185 2.05 -13.17 -2.26
C GLU A 185 1.90 -12.13 -1.14
N LYS A 186 1.76 -12.57 0.11
CA LYS A 186 1.65 -11.68 1.26
C LYS A 186 2.93 -10.86 1.49
N ALA A 187 4.10 -11.49 1.38
CA ALA A 187 5.38 -10.79 1.40
C ALA A 187 5.47 -9.76 0.25
N ALA A 188 4.96 -10.10 -0.94
CA ALA A 188 4.91 -9.20 -2.08
C ALA A 188 4.08 -7.93 -1.79
N PHE A 189 2.91 -8.09 -1.17
CA PHE A 189 2.10 -6.95 -0.74
C PHE A 189 2.81 -6.08 0.29
N CYS A 190 3.50 -6.67 1.27
CA CYS A 190 4.31 -5.90 2.22
C CYS A 190 5.44 -5.11 1.51
N VAL A 191 6.12 -5.72 0.53
CA VAL A 191 7.16 -5.04 -0.28
C VAL A 191 6.57 -3.84 -1.03
N ALA A 192 5.43 -4.03 -1.72
CA ALA A 192 4.76 -2.94 -2.42
C ALA A 192 4.27 -1.83 -1.46
N ALA A 193 3.73 -2.21 -0.29
CA ALA A 193 3.30 -1.28 0.74
C ALA A 193 4.47 -0.43 1.27
N LEU A 194 5.64 -1.04 1.50
CA LEU A 194 6.84 -0.32 1.94
C LEU A 194 7.34 0.67 0.89
N ILE A 195 7.32 0.29 -0.40
CA ILE A 195 7.70 1.19 -1.49
C ILE A 195 6.73 2.37 -1.58
N ARG A 196 5.42 2.13 -1.43
CA ARG A 196 4.42 3.20 -1.36
C ARG A 196 4.61 4.10 -0.15
N PHE A 197 4.99 3.52 0.99
CA PHE A 197 5.20 4.21 2.25
C PHE A 197 6.37 5.21 2.17
N ASN A 198 7.49 4.83 1.55
CA ASN A 198 8.54 5.77 1.19
C ASN A 198 9.34 5.30 -0.05
N LYS A 199 9.03 5.89 -1.20
CA LYS A 199 9.68 5.57 -2.48
C LYS A 199 11.19 5.79 -2.44
N ASP A 200 11.63 6.90 -1.86
CA ASP A 200 13.03 7.35 -1.92
C ASP A 200 13.96 6.42 -1.11
N VAL A 201 13.41 5.72 -0.12
CA VAL A 201 14.16 4.81 0.75
C VAL A 201 14.12 3.37 0.25
N PHE A 202 12.95 2.89 -0.18
CA PHE A 202 12.75 1.47 -0.41
C PHE A 202 12.93 1.05 -1.87
N VAL A 203 12.72 1.94 -2.86
CA VAL A 203 12.95 1.57 -4.27
C VAL A 203 14.39 1.15 -4.53
N GLY A 204 15.36 1.82 -3.89
CA GLY A 204 16.78 1.48 -4.02
C GLY A 204 17.18 0.13 -3.40
N GLN A 205 16.31 -0.49 -2.61
CA GLN A 205 16.54 -1.82 -2.01
C GLN A 205 15.95 -2.95 -2.85
N VAL A 206 15.13 -2.64 -3.85
CA VAL A 206 14.44 -3.66 -4.65
C VAL A 206 15.44 -4.33 -5.59
N ASN A 207 15.69 -5.63 -5.41
CA ASN A 207 16.16 -6.47 -6.50
C ASN A 207 15.03 -6.70 -7.53
N MET A 208 14.96 -5.82 -8.53
CA MET A 208 13.81 -5.73 -9.44
C MET A 208 13.66 -7.00 -10.31
N GLY A 209 14.75 -7.49 -10.91
CA GLY A 209 14.71 -8.67 -11.80
C GLY A 209 14.16 -9.92 -11.11
N ASP A 210 14.74 -10.30 -9.96
CA ASP A 210 14.30 -11.47 -9.19
C ASP A 210 12.86 -11.30 -8.70
N THR A 211 12.48 -10.08 -8.31
CA THR A 211 11.10 -9.78 -7.89
C THR A 211 10.12 -9.96 -9.04
N ILE A 212 10.43 -9.46 -10.24
CA ILE A 212 9.58 -9.61 -11.43
C ILE A 212 9.41 -11.09 -11.77
N GLN A 213 10.52 -11.83 -11.82
CA GLN A 213 10.49 -13.27 -12.13
C GLN A 213 9.63 -14.03 -11.12
N ALA A 214 9.85 -13.81 -9.82
CA ALA A 214 9.09 -14.45 -8.75
C ALA A 214 7.58 -14.16 -8.86
N LEU A 215 7.18 -12.91 -9.15
CA LEU A 215 5.79 -12.52 -9.31
C LEU A 215 5.10 -13.21 -10.49
N LEU A 216 5.80 -13.34 -11.61
CA LEU A 216 5.26 -13.99 -12.82
C LEU A 216 5.20 -15.51 -12.69
N GLU A 217 6.16 -16.13 -12.01
CA GLU A 217 6.17 -17.58 -11.75
C GLU A 217 4.96 -18.05 -10.93
N MET A 218 4.47 -17.24 -9.99
CA MET A 218 3.31 -17.57 -9.17
C MET A 218 2.00 -17.68 -9.96
N LYS A 219 1.92 -17.09 -11.16
CA LYS A 219 0.75 -17.11 -12.07
C LYS A 219 -0.57 -16.88 -11.33
N SER A 220 -0.61 -15.79 -10.56
CA SER A 220 -1.72 -15.45 -9.67
C SER A 220 -2.23 -14.04 -9.94
N ALA A 221 -3.54 -13.83 -9.77
CA ALA A 221 -4.09 -12.48 -9.83
C ALA A 221 -3.47 -11.56 -8.77
N HIS A 222 -3.20 -12.09 -7.56
CA HIS A 222 -2.55 -11.33 -6.50
C HIS A 222 -1.10 -10.92 -6.85
N SER A 223 -0.31 -11.84 -7.41
CA SER A 223 1.08 -11.55 -7.77
C SER A 223 1.18 -10.55 -8.93
N VAL A 224 0.31 -10.65 -9.94
CA VAL A 224 0.26 -9.67 -11.03
C VAL A 224 -0.29 -8.32 -10.55
N LYS A 225 -1.21 -8.31 -9.58
CA LYS A 225 -1.66 -7.07 -8.95
C LYS A 225 -0.50 -6.35 -8.26
N VAL A 226 0.35 -7.09 -7.54
CA VAL A 226 1.56 -6.51 -6.95
C VAL A 226 2.52 -6.00 -8.04
N LEU A 227 2.73 -6.76 -9.12
CA LEU A 227 3.53 -6.31 -10.26
C LEU A 227 3.03 -4.96 -10.82
N CYS A 228 1.70 -4.83 -10.98
CA CYS A 228 1.04 -3.60 -11.42
C CYS A 228 1.27 -2.43 -10.44
N GLU A 229 1.16 -2.66 -9.13
CA GLU A 229 1.44 -1.63 -8.12
C GLU A 229 2.94 -1.22 -8.11
N LEU A 230 3.86 -2.17 -8.29
CA LEU A 230 5.29 -1.87 -8.39
C LEU A 230 5.61 -1.02 -9.63
N ILE A 231 4.96 -1.28 -10.77
CA ILE A 231 5.07 -0.43 -11.97
C ILE A 231 4.62 1.00 -11.64
N LYS A 232 3.49 1.18 -10.95
CA LYS A 232 2.99 2.52 -10.57
C LYS A 232 3.96 3.27 -9.64
N PHE A 233 4.51 2.58 -8.63
CA PHE A 233 5.35 3.24 -7.65
C PHE A 233 6.77 3.51 -8.16
N ILE A 234 7.36 2.55 -8.87
CA ILE A 234 8.74 2.67 -9.36
C ILE A 234 8.78 3.42 -10.70
N LYS A 235 7.76 3.27 -11.53
CA LYS A 235 7.59 3.86 -12.87
C LYS A 235 8.50 3.22 -13.93
N SER A 236 8.94 4.00 -14.91
CA SER A 236 9.73 3.54 -16.06
C SER A 236 10.90 2.60 -15.73
N PRO A 237 11.71 2.83 -14.68
CA PRO A 237 12.82 1.91 -14.36
C PRO A 237 12.38 0.46 -14.16
N PHE A 238 11.20 0.23 -13.58
CA PHE A 238 10.68 -1.12 -13.38
C PHE A 238 10.16 -1.73 -14.68
N VAL A 239 9.56 -0.92 -15.56
CA VAL A 239 9.15 -1.36 -16.90
C VAL A 239 10.37 -1.70 -17.77
N ASP A 240 11.44 -0.93 -17.66
CA ASP A 240 12.70 -1.21 -18.34
C ASP A 240 13.29 -2.54 -17.88
N GLU A 241 13.23 -2.82 -16.58
CA GLU A 241 13.69 -4.09 -16.04
C GLU A 241 12.84 -5.28 -16.54
N ILE A 242 11.51 -5.13 -16.63
CA ILE A 242 10.61 -6.14 -17.24
C ILE A 242 11.04 -6.43 -18.68
N LEU A 243 11.37 -5.38 -19.46
CA LEU A 243 11.83 -5.50 -20.83
C LEU A 243 13.20 -6.19 -20.92
N CYS A 244 14.18 -5.76 -20.11
CA CYS A 244 15.53 -6.31 -20.10
C CYS A 244 15.56 -7.80 -19.74
N ASN A 245 14.67 -8.25 -18.86
CA ASN A 245 14.52 -9.66 -18.51
C ASN A 245 13.67 -10.46 -19.52
N GLY A 246 13.13 -9.82 -20.56
CA GLY A 246 12.34 -10.50 -21.59
C GLY A 246 10.99 -11.02 -21.08
N GLU A 247 10.42 -10.36 -20.07
CA GLU A 247 9.24 -10.85 -19.35
C GLU A 247 7.90 -10.37 -19.96
N LEU A 248 7.93 -9.38 -20.85
CA LEU A 248 6.73 -8.87 -21.54
C LEU A 248 5.92 -9.97 -22.25
N PRO A 249 6.51 -10.91 -23.01
CA PRO A 249 5.75 -12.00 -23.63
C PRO A 249 5.03 -12.89 -22.62
N LYS A 250 5.63 -13.11 -21.44
CA LYS A 250 4.97 -13.89 -20.37
C LYS A 250 3.74 -13.14 -19.86
N ILE A 251 3.84 -11.83 -19.62
CA ILE A 251 2.70 -10.98 -19.23
C ILE A 251 1.58 -11.05 -20.27
N LEU A 252 1.91 -10.89 -21.55
CA LEU A 252 0.92 -10.95 -22.63
C LEU A 252 0.23 -12.31 -22.73
N THR A 253 0.95 -13.40 -22.47
CA THR A 253 0.37 -14.76 -22.45
C THR A 253 -0.67 -14.92 -21.32
N LEU A 254 -0.55 -14.17 -20.22
CA LEU A 254 -1.51 -14.23 -19.12
C LEU A 254 -2.88 -13.63 -19.49
N LEU A 255 -2.99 -12.83 -20.56
CA LEU A 255 -4.29 -12.38 -21.09
C LEU A 255 -5.13 -13.54 -21.66
N GLU A 256 -4.48 -14.66 -22.01
CA GLU A 256 -5.14 -15.86 -22.52
C GLU A 256 -5.60 -16.81 -21.39
N SER A 257 -5.40 -16.43 -20.13
CA SER A 257 -5.84 -17.21 -18.97
C SER A 257 -7.35 -17.49 -19.02
N LYS A 258 -7.79 -18.65 -18.54
CA LYS A 258 -9.23 -18.94 -18.41
C LYS A 258 -9.90 -18.15 -17.29
N ASP A 259 -9.12 -17.70 -16.31
CA ASP A 259 -9.62 -16.94 -15.17
C ASP A 259 -9.84 -15.46 -15.55
N LEU A 260 -11.08 -15.01 -15.46
CA LEU A 260 -11.46 -13.63 -15.72
C LEU A 260 -10.74 -12.66 -14.79
N SER A 261 -10.60 -13.00 -13.50
CA SER A 261 -9.93 -12.12 -12.53
C SER A 261 -8.48 -11.89 -12.94
N MET A 262 -7.78 -12.95 -13.31
CA MET A 262 -6.43 -12.87 -13.88
C MET A 262 -6.37 -11.96 -15.11
N LYS A 263 -7.26 -12.15 -16.11
CA LYS A 263 -7.25 -11.33 -17.33
C LYS A 263 -7.42 -9.84 -17.04
N VAL A 264 -8.33 -9.48 -16.11
CA VAL A 264 -8.57 -8.09 -15.73
C VAL A 264 -7.32 -7.47 -15.12
N VAL A 265 -6.69 -8.16 -14.17
CA VAL A 265 -5.48 -7.63 -13.50
C VAL A 265 -4.30 -7.54 -14.46
N VAL A 266 -4.15 -8.50 -15.38
CA VAL A 266 -3.12 -8.45 -16.44
C VAL A 266 -3.37 -7.29 -17.38
N PHE A 267 -4.62 -7.03 -17.76
CA PHE A 267 -4.97 -5.89 -18.59
C PHE A 267 -4.65 -4.57 -17.90
N ASP A 268 -5.01 -4.42 -16.62
CA ASP A 268 -4.61 -3.25 -15.83
C ASP A 268 -3.08 -3.09 -15.79
N CYS A 269 -2.35 -4.19 -15.60
CA CYS A 269 -0.88 -4.17 -15.65
C CYS A 269 -0.34 -3.68 -17.01
N ILE A 270 -0.93 -4.12 -18.13
CA ILE A 270 -0.55 -3.66 -19.47
C ILE A 270 -0.85 -2.17 -19.66
N LEU A 271 -1.96 -1.66 -19.12
CA LEU A 271 -2.27 -0.23 -19.13
C LEU A 271 -1.19 0.57 -18.40
N GLU A 272 -0.72 0.11 -17.25
CA GLU A 272 0.37 0.76 -16.51
C GLU A 272 1.72 0.68 -17.26
N ILE A 273 2.01 -0.45 -17.91
CA ILE A 273 3.20 -0.57 -18.79
C ILE A 273 3.09 0.43 -19.95
N GLY A 274 1.91 0.60 -20.55
CA GLY A 274 1.68 1.61 -21.58
C GLY A 274 1.90 3.04 -21.07
N TYR A 275 1.46 3.34 -19.85
CA TYR A 275 1.58 4.67 -19.26
C TYR A 275 3.04 5.05 -18.93
N PHE A 276 3.80 4.14 -18.29
CA PHE A 276 5.16 4.42 -17.83
C PHE A 276 6.27 3.94 -18.78
N GLY A 277 5.95 3.05 -19.72
CA GLY A 277 6.91 2.40 -20.61
C GLY A 277 7.50 3.36 -21.63
N ARG A 278 8.82 3.21 -21.85
CA ARG A 278 9.50 3.89 -22.95
C ARG A 278 9.22 3.20 -24.28
N LYS A 279 9.70 3.83 -25.36
CA LYS A 279 9.48 3.40 -26.74
C LYS A 279 9.70 1.90 -26.92
N GLU A 280 10.80 1.37 -26.40
CA GLU A 280 11.23 -0.01 -26.59
C GLU A 280 10.26 -1.00 -25.94
N ALA A 281 9.69 -0.67 -24.78
CA ALA A 281 8.70 -1.50 -24.10
C ALA A 281 7.38 -1.53 -24.86
N VAL A 282 6.95 -0.39 -25.41
CA VAL A 282 5.73 -0.29 -26.22
C VAL A 282 5.89 -1.04 -27.55
N GLU A 283 7.03 -0.88 -28.24
CA GLU A 283 7.37 -1.67 -29.43
C GLU A 283 7.33 -3.17 -29.15
N ALA A 284 7.93 -3.60 -28.03
CA ALA A 284 7.92 -5.00 -27.64
C ALA A 284 6.49 -5.53 -27.38
N MET A 285 5.61 -4.72 -26.78
CA MET A 285 4.20 -5.10 -26.60
C MET A 285 3.45 -5.23 -27.94
N LEU A 286 3.60 -4.25 -28.85
CA LEU A 286 2.94 -4.27 -30.16
C LEU A 286 3.44 -5.42 -31.03
N ASN A 287 4.76 -5.67 -31.03
CA ASN A 287 5.38 -6.82 -31.71
C ASN A 287 4.99 -8.16 -31.07
N GLY A 288 4.70 -8.16 -29.77
CA GLY A 288 4.18 -9.31 -29.02
C GLY A 288 2.71 -9.65 -29.29
N GLY A 289 2.07 -8.96 -30.24
CA GLY A 289 0.69 -9.23 -30.63
C GLY A 289 -0.35 -8.68 -29.66
N LEU A 290 -0.03 -7.60 -28.92
CA LEU A 290 -0.95 -7.04 -27.93
C LEU A 290 -2.28 -6.58 -28.56
N ILE A 291 -2.25 -5.91 -29.71
CA ILE A 291 -3.46 -5.31 -30.30
C ILE A 291 -4.44 -6.38 -30.77
N GLU A 292 -3.91 -7.44 -31.36
CA GLU A 292 -4.63 -8.63 -31.79
C GLU A 292 -5.39 -9.24 -30.59
N LYS A 293 -4.71 -9.42 -29.45
CA LYS A 293 -5.31 -9.93 -28.21
C LYS A 293 -6.37 -8.97 -27.64
N LEU A 294 -6.13 -7.65 -27.67
CA LEU A 294 -7.10 -6.67 -27.18
C LEU A 294 -8.37 -6.63 -28.05
N VAL A 295 -8.22 -6.73 -29.38
CA VAL A 295 -9.37 -6.82 -30.29
C VAL A 295 -10.20 -8.08 -30.00
N GLU A 296 -9.54 -9.23 -29.77
CA GLU A 296 -10.23 -10.46 -29.34
C GLU A 296 -10.95 -10.31 -28.00
N LEU A 297 -10.34 -9.66 -27.01
CA LEU A 297 -10.96 -9.39 -25.71
C LEU A 297 -12.15 -8.43 -25.83
N GLN A 298 -12.04 -7.41 -26.67
CA GLN A 298 -13.13 -6.46 -26.92
C GLN A 298 -14.32 -7.13 -27.64
N ARG A 299 -14.07 -8.18 -28.42
CA ARG A 299 -15.12 -9.00 -29.06
C ARG A 299 -15.80 -9.98 -28.10
N SER A 300 -15.16 -10.30 -26.97
CA SER A 300 -15.66 -11.29 -26.02
C SER A 300 -16.93 -10.85 -25.29
N GLU A 301 -17.56 -11.78 -24.56
CA GLU A 301 -18.75 -11.49 -23.73
C GLU A 301 -18.51 -10.41 -22.65
N PHE A 302 -17.25 -10.24 -22.22
CA PHE A 302 -16.83 -9.24 -21.24
C PHE A 302 -16.25 -7.97 -21.89
N GLY A 303 -16.39 -7.86 -23.21
CA GLY A 303 -15.93 -6.74 -24.03
C GLY A 303 -17.06 -5.79 -24.42
N GLY A 304 -16.96 -5.21 -25.61
CA GLY A 304 -17.90 -4.24 -26.17
C GLY A 304 -17.30 -2.84 -26.35
N ASP A 305 -18.14 -1.91 -26.78
CA ASP A 305 -17.79 -0.50 -26.95
C ASP A 305 -18.34 0.37 -25.81
N LEU A 306 -17.78 1.57 -25.66
CA LEU A 306 -18.25 2.61 -24.74
C LEU A 306 -19.03 3.72 -25.47
N ILE A 307 -19.30 3.55 -26.77
CA ILE A 307 -19.98 4.55 -27.60
C ILE A 307 -21.42 4.74 -27.08
N GLY A 308 -21.79 5.99 -26.81
CA GLY A 308 -23.15 6.35 -26.38
C GLY A 308 -23.50 6.02 -24.93
N LYS A 309 -22.59 5.43 -24.15
CA LYS A 309 -22.86 5.01 -22.76
C LYS A 309 -22.63 6.10 -21.70
N GLY A 310 -22.05 7.25 -22.09
CA GLY A 310 -21.71 8.35 -21.17
C GLY A 310 -22.20 9.77 -21.54
N LYS A 311 -23.00 9.97 -22.60
CA LYS A 311 -23.26 11.33 -23.16
C LYS A 311 -24.72 11.71 -23.42
N TYR A 312 -25.63 11.41 -22.50
CA TYR A 312 -26.94 12.08 -22.47
C TYR A 312 -27.23 12.57 -21.06
N GLY A 313 -26.69 13.74 -20.72
CA GLY A 313 -27.05 14.45 -19.51
C GLY A 313 -26.46 15.85 -19.46
N ASN A 314 -27.24 16.82 -18.98
CA ASN A 314 -26.81 18.19 -18.71
C ASN A 314 -25.63 18.20 -17.70
N GLU A 315 -24.91 19.30 -17.56
CA GLU A 315 -23.75 19.48 -16.65
C GLU A 315 -24.03 19.08 -15.17
N ASN A 316 -25.29 18.94 -14.76
CA ASN A 316 -25.70 18.43 -13.44
C ASN A 316 -25.78 16.88 -13.34
N GLU A 317 -25.66 16.15 -14.46
CA GLU A 317 -25.82 14.69 -14.58
C GLU A 317 -24.50 13.95 -14.87
N GLU A 318 -23.36 14.66 -14.91
CA GLU A 318 -22.03 14.03 -15.08
C GLU A 318 -21.76 12.92 -14.05
N SER A 319 -22.29 13.07 -12.83
CA SER A 319 -22.20 12.06 -11.77
C SER A 319 -23.00 10.78 -12.10
N GLU A 320 -24.12 10.88 -12.82
CA GLU A 320 -24.90 9.70 -13.23
C GLU A 320 -24.30 8.99 -14.43
N GLY A 321 -23.81 9.75 -15.43
CA GLY A 321 -23.11 9.20 -16.60
C GLY A 321 -21.89 8.39 -16.20
N GLN A 322 -21.03 8.96 -15.33
CA GLN A 322 -19.85 8.27 -14.80
C GLN A 322 -20.21 7.02 -13.98
N LYS A 323 -21.29 7.05 -13.20
CA LYS A 323 -21.77 5.87 -12.45
C LYS A 323 -22.24 4.75 -13.39
N ARG A 324 -22.93 5.09 -14.48
CA ARG A 324 -23.41 4.12 -15.48
C ARG A 324 -22.26 3.50 -16.25
N GLU A 325 -21.29 4.31 -16.67
CA GLU A 325 -20.07 3.84 -17.32
C GLU A 325 -19.26 2.93 -16.39
N LYS A 326 -19.06 3.34 -15.14
CA LYS A 326 -18.37 2.52 -14.14
C LYS A 326 -19.07 1.17 -13.92
N LYS A 327 -20.40 1.17 -13.76
CA LYS A 327 -21.19 -0.06 -13.64
C LYS A 327 -21.13 -0.93 -14.90
N PHE A 328 -21.04 -0.31 -16.08
CA PHE A 328 -20.86 -1.05 -17.32
C PHE A 328 -19.49 -1.73 -17.38
N LEU A 329 -18.42 -1.02 -17.03
CA LEU A 329 -17.05 -1.54 -16.96
C LEU A 329 -16.87 -2.62 -15.89
N GLU A 330 -17.63 -2.56 -14.78
CA GLU A 330 -17.67 -3.64 -13.79
C GLU A 330 -18.18 -4.97 -14.39
N ASN A 331 -19.10 -4.89 -15.37
CA ASN A 331 -19.64 -6.06 -16.06
C ASN A 331 -18.87 -6.40 -17.35
N HIS A 332 -18.21 -5.42 -17.96
CA HIS A 332 -17.48 -5.52 -19.22
C HIS A 332 -16.09 -4.89 -19.08
N PRO A 333 -15.17 -5.52 -18.33
CA PRO A 333 -13.87 -4.95 -18.01
C PRO A 333 -12.99 -4.69 -19.25
N PHE A 334 -13.26 -5.36 -20.38
CA PHE A 334 -12.51 -5.20 -21.62
C PHE A 334 -13.21 -4.30 -22.64
N ALA A 335 -14.28 -3.59 -22.24
CA ALA A 335 -14.93 -2.64 -23.11
C ALA A 335 -13.95 -1.52 -23.53
N SER A 336 -13.90 -1.26 -24.83
CA SER A 336 -12.99 -0.30 -25.47
C SER A 336 -11.52 -0.48 -25.04
N CYS A 337 -11.08 -1.70 -24.76
CA CYS A 337 -9.75 -1.93 -24.19
C CYS A 337 -8.61 -1.47 -25.11
N VAL A 338 -8.77 -1.55 -26.44
CA VAL A 338 -7.83 -0.99 -27.41
C VAL A 338 -7.73 0.53 -27.26
N ALA A 339 -8.87 1.22 -27.18
CA ALA A 339 -8.91 2.66 -27.00
C ALA A 339 -8.35 3.08 -25.64
N ARG A 340 -8.67 2.36 -24.56
CA ARG A 340 -8.11 2.60 -23.22
C ARG A 340 -6.59 2.47 -23.22
N PHE A 341 -6.04 1.46 -23.90
CA PHE A 341 -4.60 1.32 -24.06
C PHE A 341 -3.98 2.49 -24.85
N ALA A 342 -4.59 2.87 -25.99
CA ALA A 342 -4.14 4.01 -26.78
C ALA A 342 -4.15 5.33 -25.98
N VAL A 343 -5.18 5.53 -25.14
CA VAL A 343 -5.27 6.69 -24.23
C VAL A 343 -4.11 6.68 -23.24
N GLN A 344 -3.77 5.54 -22.63
CA GLN A 344 -2.63 5.46 -21.71
C GLN A 344 -1.31 5.84 -22.40
N LEU A 345 -1.10 5.46 -23.66
CA LEU A 345 0.07 5.90 -24.42
C LEU A 345 0.07 7.43 -24.64
N GLU A 346 -1.10 8.01 -24.92
CA GLU A 346 -1.23 9.45 -25.19
C GLU A 346 -1.05 10.31 -23.92
N VAL A 347 -1.61 9.90 -22.78
CA VAL A 347 -1.49 10.62 -21.49
C VAL A 347 -0.27 10.22 -20.67
N GLY A 348 0.39 9.11 -21.04
CA GLY A 348 1.51 8.51 -20.31
C GLY A 348 2.78 9.36 -20.24
N GLU A 349 3.62 9.03 -19.27
CA GLU A 349 4.88 9.71 -18.95
C GLU A 349 6.06 9.19 -19.81
N GLY A 350 5.99 7.97 -20.33
CA GLY A 350 7.15 7.27 -20.92
C GLY A 350 7.52 7.66 -22.36
N LEU A 351 6.58 8.23 -23.13
CA LEU A 351 6.74 8.49 -24.56
C LEU A 351 6.85 9.98 -24.92
N ARG A 352 7.63 10.30 -25.95
CA ARG A 352 7.66 11.65 -26.54
C ARG A 352 6.46 11.87 -27.45
N LYS A 353 6.06 13.14 -27.67
CA LYS A 353 4.93 13.50 -28.56
C LYS A 353 5.01 12.87 -29.97
N ARG A 354 6.21 12.75 -30.54
CA ARG A 354 6.41 12.11 -31.85
C ARG A 354 6.15 10.60 -31.81
N GLU A 355 6.55 9.94 -30.73
CA GLU A 355 6.40 8.50 -30.52
C GLU A 355 4.93 8.17 -30.27
N LYS A 356 4.24 8.96 -29.45
CA LYS A 356 2.78 8.87 -29.24
C LYS A 356 2.00 8.86 -30.56
N ARG A 357 2.31 9.82 -31.45
CA ARG A 357 1.69 9.88 -32.80
C ARG A 357 2.02 8.67 -33.66
N ALA A 358 3.26 8.19 -33.63
CA ALA A 358 3.69 7.04 -34.42
C ALA A 358 2.98 5.76 -33.97
N PHE A 359 2.97 5.48 -32.66
CA PHE A 359 2.27 4.33 -32.11
C PHE A 359 0.76 4.41 -32.31
N LYS A 360 0.17 5.61 -32.27
CA LYS A 360 -1.24 5.77 -32.62
C LYS A 360 -1.51 5.30 -34.06
N ALA A 361 -0.67 5.65 -35.02
CA ALA A 361 -0.83 5.17 -36.39
C ALA A 361 -0.64 3.65 -36.51
N GLU A 362 0.36 3.10 -35.84
CA GLU A 362 0.63 1.66 -35.82
C GLU A 362 -0.51 0.85 -35.19
N ILE A 363 -1.09 1.33 -34.08
CA ILE A 363 -2.27 0.71 -33.46
C ILE A 363 -3.44 0.68 -34.44
N LEU A 364 -3.70 1.77 -35.17
CA LEU A 364 -4.79 1.83 -36.15
C LEU A 364 -4.59 0.85 -37.30
N GLU A 365 -3.35 0.62 -37.73
CA GLU A 365 -3.01 -0.39 -38.74
C GLU A 365 -3.27 -1.80 -38.20
N LYS A 366 -2.71 -2.14 -37.04
CA LYS A 366 -2.91 -3.45 -36.39
C LYS A 366 -4.37 -3.76 -36.06
N VAL A 367 -5.17 -2.75 -35.70
CA VAL A 367 -6.62 -2.93 -35.50
C VAL A 367 -7.29 -3.39 -36.80
N ARG A 368 -6.92 -2.83 -37.96
CA ARG A 368 -7.49 -3.26 -39.26
C ARG A 368 -7.12 -4.70 -39.58
N GLU A 369 -5.89 -5.09 -39.29
CA GLU A 369 -5.38 -6.45 -39.51
C GLU A 369 -6.06 -7.48 -38.60
N ALA A 370 -6.30 -7.13 -37.33
CA ALA A 370 -6.88 -8.02 -36.33
C ALA A 370 -8.43 -8.11 -36.37
N SER A 371 -9.09 -7.16 -37.02
CA SER A 371 -10.55 -7.11 -37.09
C SER A 371 -11.10 -8.13 -38.09
N VAL A 372 -12.23 -8.73 -37.79
CA VAL A 372 -12.89 -9.73 -38.64
C VAL A 372 -13.60 -9.07 -39.83
N ASN A 373 -14.04 -7.82 -39.67
CA ASN A 373 -14.71 -7.06 -40.73
C ASN A 373 -14.48 -5.54 -40.59
N ASP A 374 -14.78 -4.80 -41.66
CA ASP A 374 -14.60 -3.35 -41.73
C ASP A 374 -15.44 -2.58 -40.71
N ALA A 375 -16.60 -3.10 -40.30
CA ALA A 375 -17.47 -2.43 -39.33
C ALA A 375 -16.89 -2.50 -37.91
N GLU A 376 -16.34 -3.64 -37.52
CA GLU A 376 -15.58 -3.81 -36.26
C GLU A 376 -14.37 -2.89 -36.26
N ALA A 377 -13.57 -2.92 -37.33
CA ALA A 377 -12.39 -2.07 -37.47
C ALA A 377 -12.78 -0.59 -37.36
N ALA A 378 -13.81 -0.14 -38.07
CA ALA A 378 -14.27 1.24 -38.04
C ALA A 378 -14.74 1.67 -36.63
N THR A 379 -15.41 0.79 -35.90
CA THR A 379 -15.88 1.06 -34.54
C THR A 379 -14.71 1.27 -33.58
N ILE A 380 -13.76 0.33 -33.55
CA ILE A 380 -12.58 0.41 -32.67
C ILE A 380 -11.70 1.62 -33.05
N ILE A 381 -11.50 1.86 -34.35
CA ILE A 381 -10.75 3.03 -34.84
C ILE A 381 -11.42 4.33 -34.38
N ALA A 382 -12.75 4.43 -34.47
CA ALA A 382 -13.46 5.59 -33.96
C ALA A 382 -13.18 5.78 -32.47
N GLU A 383 -13.31 4.75 -31.64
CA GLU A 383 -13.03 4.84 -30.20
C GLU A 383 -11.60 5.31 -29.91
N VAL A 384 -10.60 4.78 -30.62
CA VAL A 384 -9.19 5.18 -30.46
C VAL A 384 -8.99 6.66 -30.83
N LEU A 385 -9.59 7.11 -31.93
CA LEU A 385 -9.48 8.50 -32.40
C LEU A 385 -10.19 9.48 -31.45
N TRP A 386 -11.41 9.15 -31.02
CA TRP A 386 -12.23 9.98 -30.14
C TRP A 386 -11.75 9.99 -28.69
N GLY A 387 -11.37 8.83 -28.14
CA GLY A 387 -10.88 8.71 -26.77
C GLY A 387 -9.51 9.35 -26.55
N SER A 388 -8.68 9.41 -27.59
CA SER A 388 -7.33 10.01 -27.55
C SER A 388 -7.28 11.41 -28.19
N SER A 389 -8.39 12.15 -28.18
CA SER A 389 -8.46 13.55 -28.61
C SER A 389 -8.24 14.47 -27.39
N PRO A 390 -7.41 15.53 -27.49
CA PRO A 390 -7.09 16.43 -26.37
C PRO A 390 -8.29 17.12 -25.72
#